data_AF-A0A9P6KX54-F1
#
_entry.id   AF-A0A9P6KX54-F1
#
_cell.length_a   1.000
_cell.length_b   1.000
_cell.length_c   1.000
_cell.angle_alpha   90.00
_cell.angle_beta   90.00
_cell.angle_gamma   90.00
#
_symmetry.space_group_name_H-M   'P 1'
#
loop_
_entity.id
_entity.type
_entity.pdbx_description
1 polymer ?
#
loop_
_entity_poly.entity_id
_entity_poly.type
_entity_poly.pdbx_seq_one_letter_code
_entity_poly.pdbx_strand_id
1 'polypeptide(L)'
;MTSQPTADEQAAASRDAVSRAIQAFAVAERSRNFHFLARNSHHRVNEEDLSVYRTAPKDIPTSTKRGNVNPGRLFGSLWYTFHQARWGITDNVALRYWFDAHQALLKTVLDARLDIKLHYIEVLDLDDTKCWMPLCDWMRKKYEWHDDRDWKQRGGSKLQLENQITWWSLNGKHFSFLDLPAELRNTIYPMILEPGIGNPEPQVQYVNRQIHNEAMWIRALSTKSLCLSSRFTKLNDGSIQNLPRMLSLKRLRLQLSAACYFELIGLNPQRGAPFAELEQASERIIPLKQLPELEQLDLSFIEITHPDAQCPWGGISAGHSCQKTWIDWFFTFALEHLFGKHVCVIMSGCVPDSVRAKWEPILKDAQYGHIRDMAASRAAIRRTREIDLPIKCLCTVPCSLRRAC
;
A
#
# COMPACT_ATOMS: atom_id res chain seq x y z
N MET A 1 -21.35 -32.89 -33.93
CA MET A 1 -22.13 -31.83 -33.26
C MET A 1 -23.00 -32.51 -32.23
N THR A 2 -22.69 -32.37 -30.95
CA THR A 2 -23.56 -32.81 -29.85
C THR A 2 -24.70 -31.78 -29.72
N SER A 3 -25.94 -32.23 -29.81
CA SER A 3 -27.12 -31.38 -29.60
C SER A 3 -27.11 -30.81 -28.18
N GLN A 4 -27.44 -29.53 -28.03
CA GLN A 4 -27.66 -28.95 -26.71
C GLN A 4 -28.80 -29.70 -25.98
N PRO A 5 -28.70 -29.88 -24.66
CA PRO A 5 -29.75 -30.54 -23.88
C PRO A 5 -31.05 -29.72 -23.94
N THR A 6 -32.19 -30.41 -23.98
CA THR A 6 -33.50 -29.74 -23.98
C THR A 6 -33.79 -29.08 -22.63
N ALA A 7 -34.69 -28.10 -22.59
CA ALA A 7 -35.07 -27.43 -21.34
C ALA A 7 -35.58 -28.43 -20.26
N ASP A 8 -36.25 -29.50 -20.69
CA ASP A 8 -36.72 -30.58 -19.80
C ASP A 8 -35.56 -31.42 -19.22
N GLU A 9 -34.52 -31.68 -20.01
CA GLU A 9 -33.29 -32.35 -19.55
C GLU A 9 -32.51 -31.49 -18.55
N GLN A 10 -32.47 -30.17 -18.75
CA GLN A 10 -31.88 -29.22 -17.81
C GLN A 10 -32.69 -29.13 -16.51
N ALA A 11 -34.03 -29.12 -16.59
CA ALA A 11 -34.90 -29.12 -15.43
C ALA A 11 -34.81 -30.42 -14.61
N ALA A 12 -34.64 -31.57 -15.28
CA ALA A 12 -34.40 -32.86 -14.62
C ALA A 12 -33.01 -32.92 -13.96
N ALA A 13 -31.98 -32.34 -14.58
CA ALA A 13 -30.64 -32.23 -14.02
C ALA A 13 -30.58 -31.37 -12.75
N SER A 14 -31.39 -30.30 -12.65
CA SER A 14 -31.54 -29.50 -11.42
C SER A 14 -32.04 -30.32 -10.21
N ARG A 15 -32.77 -31.42 -10.47
CA ARG A 15 -33.26 -32.34 -9.44
C ARG A 15 -32.24 -33.40 -9.02
N ASP A 16 -31.16 -33.59 -9.77
CA ASP A 16 -30.12 -34.57 -9.43
C ASP A 16 -29.18 -34.06 -8.33
N ALA A 17 -29.08 -34.83 -7.24
CA ALA A 17 -28.29 -34.42 -6.08
C ALA A 17 -26.78 -34.31 -6.39
N VAL A 18 -26.28 -35.12 -7.33
CA VAL A 18 -24.86 -35.08 -7.74
C VAL A 18 -24.59 -33.84 -8.59
N SER A 19 -25.44 -33.53 -9.57
CA SER A 19 -25.35 -32.27 -10.32
C SER A 19 -25.37 -31.06 -9.39
N ARG A 20 -26.29 -31.00 -8.41
CA ARG A 20 -26.33 -29.90 -7.43
C ARG A 20 -25.06 -29.80 -6.61
N ALA A 21 -24.51 -30.92 -6.13
CA ALA A 21 -23.29 -30.92 -5.35
C ALA A 21 -22.06 -30.49 -6.16
N ILE A 22 -21.96 -30.93 -7.42
CA ILE A 22 -20.91 -30.47 -8.35
C ILE A 22 -21.03 -28.96 -8.59
N GLN A 23 -22.25 -28.48 -8.82
CA GLN A 23 -22.51 -27.05 -9.05
C GLN A 23 -22.23 -26.22 -7.79
N ALA A 24 -22.60 -26.71 -6.60
CA ALA A 24 -22.27 -26.09 -5.32
C ALA A 24 -20.75 -26.05 -5.09
N PHE A 25 -20.04 -27.13 -5.41
CA PHE A 25 -18.57 -27.14 -5.38
C PHE A 25 -17.99 -26.10 -6.33
N ALA A 26 -18.45 -26.04 -7.58
CA ALA A 26 -17.97 -25.06 -8.56
C ALA A 26 -18.21 -23.61 -8.08
N VAL A 27 -19.38 -23.33 -7.49
CA VAL A 27 -19.69 -22.02 -6.91
C VAL A 27 -18.78 -21.71 -5.72
N ALA A 28 -18.55 -22.67 -4.82
CA ALA A 28 -17.64 -22.50 -3.70
C ALA A 28 -16.19 -22.31 -4.17
N GLU A 29 -15.72 -23.09 -5.14
CA GLU A 29 -14.38 -23.01 -5.71
C GLU A 29 -14.13 -21.65 -6.36
N ARG A 30 -15.11 -21.11 -7.12
CA ARG A 30 -15.05 -19.74 -7.67
C ARG A 30 -14.79 -18.67 -6.59
N SER A 31 -15.33 -18.85 -5.39
CA SER A 31 -15.16 -17.87 -4.30
C SER A 31 -13.79 -17.93 -3.61
N ARG A 32 -13.15 -19.11 -3.60
CA ARG A 32 -11.90 -19.36 -2.86
C ARG A 32 -10.66 -19.46 -3.74
N ASN A 33 -10.83 -19.77 -5.03
CA ASN A 33 -9.75 -20.10 -5.95
C ASN A 33 -9.81 -19.20 -7.19
N PHE A 34 -8.89 -18.23 -7.24
CA PHE A 34 -8.80 -17.26 -8.32
C PHE A 34 -8.61 -17.92 -9.69
N HIS A 35 -7.83 -19.00 -9.76
CA HIS A 35 -7.55 -19.70 -11.01
C HIS A 35 -8.78 -20.39 -11.58
N PHE A 36 -9.62 -20.95 -10.70
CA PHE A 36 -10.90 -21.56 -11.09
C PHE A 36 -11.87 -20.52 -11.68
N LEU A 37 -11.91 -19.31 -11.09
CA LEU A 37 -12.76 -18.20 -11.54
C LEU A 37 -12.28 -17.60 -12.88
N ALA A 38 -10.97 -17.42 -13.05
CA ALA A 38 -10.37 -16.78 -14.22
C ALA A 38 -10.44 -17.59 -15.53
N ARG A 39 -10.97 -18.81 -15.54
CA ARG A 39 -11.16 -19.62 -16.77
C ARG A 39 -12.63 -19.76 -17.15
N ASN A 40 -13.48 -19.95 -16.13
CA ASN A 40 -14.85 -20.45 -16.28
C ASN A 40 -15.90 -19.47 -15.74
N SER A 41 -15.58 -18.18 -15.55
CA SER A 41 -16.49 -17.20 -14.93
C SER A 41 -16.18 -15.74 -15.28
N HIS A 42 -15.75 -15.44 -16.51
CA HIS A 42 -15.50 -14.04 -16.90
C HIS A 42 -16.77 -13.20 -17.00
N HIS A 43 -17.94 -13.84 -17.10
CA HIS A 43 -19.22 -13.17 -17.04
C HIS A 43 -20.10 -13.89 -16.03
N ARG A 44 -20.06 -13.41 -14.78
CA ARG A 44 -20.97 -13.86 -13.72
C ARG A 44 -22.43 -13.44 -13.96
N VAL A 45 -22.84 -13.21 -15.22
CA VAL A 45 -24.19 -12.71 -15.52
C VAL A 45 -25.17 -13.87 -15.69
N ASN A 46 -24.77 -15.07 -16.16
CA ASN A 46 -25.75 -16.10 -16.53
C ASN A 46 -25.56 -17.53 -16.00
N GLU A 47 -24.63 -17.84 -15.08
CA GLU A 47 -24.42 -19.21 -14.54
C GLU A 47 -24.08 -20.33 -15.57
N GLU A 48 -23.99 -20.02 -16.86
CA GLU A 48 -23.92 -20.99 -17.98
C GLU A 48 -22.52 -21.56 -18.29
N ASP A 49 -21.45 -21.01 -17.70
CA ASP A 49 -20.08 -21.31 -18.13
C ASP A 49 -19.61 -22.75 -17.83
N LEU A 50 -20.13 -23.36 -16.77
CA LEU A 50 -19.91 -24.78 -16.46
C LEU A 50 -21.23 -25.37 -15.98
N SER A 51 -21.93 -26.05 -16.89
CA SER A 51 -23.15 -26.78 -16.57
C SER A 51 -22.85 -28.27 -16.49
N VAL A 52 -23.48 -28.93 -15.51
CA VAL A 52 -23.27 -30.35 -15.25
C VAL A 52 -24.62 -31.04 -15.22
N TYR A 53 -24.84 -31.91 -16.20
CA TYR A 53 -26.06 -32.66 -16.34
C TYR A 53 -25.76 -34.14 -16.50
N ARG A 54 -26.74 -34.98 -16.15
CA ARG A 54 -26.63 -36.42 -16.35
C ARG A 54 -26.64 -36.71 -17.85
N THR A 55 -25.63 -37.42 -18.34
CA THR A 55 -25.51 -37.80 -19.75
C THR A 55 -26.63 -38.77 -20.12
N ALA A 56 -27.35 -38.47 -21.21
CA ALA A 56 -28.39 -39.36 -21.70
C ALA A 56 -27.77 -40.71 -22.16
N PRO A 57 -28.42 -41.86 -21.93
CA PRO A 57 -27.87 -43.16 -22.28
C PRO A 57 -27.42 -43.30 -23.74
N LYS A 58 -28.11 -42.62 -24.66
CA LYS A 58 -27.80 -42.58 -26.09
C LYS A 58 -26.45 -41.91 -26.42
N ASP A 59 -25.97 -41.01 -25.56
CA ASP A 59 -24.75 -40.22 -25.78
C ASP A 59 -23.50 -40.86 -25.13
N ILE A 60 -23.70 -41.86 -24.27
CA ILE A 60 -22.62 -42.61 -23.61
C ILE A 60 -21.68 -43.29 -24.62
N PRO A 61 -22.17 -44.02 -25.66
CA PRO A 61 -21.28 -44.72 -26.60
C PRO A 61 -20.33 -43.79 -27.34
N THR A 62 -20.78 -42.58 -27.70
CA THR A 62 -19.98 -41.56 -28.36
C THR A 62 -18.86 -41.05 -27.45
N SER A 63 -19.18 -40.90 -26.17
CA SER A 63 -18.24 -40.47 -25.13
C SER A 63 -17.18 -41.53 -24.85
N THR A 64 -17.59 -42.79 -24.73
CA THR A 64 -16.68 -43.92 -24.46
C THR A 64 -15.72 -44.20 -25.60
N LYS A 65 -16.12 -43.92 -26.86
CA LYS A 65 -15.26 -44.08 -28.04
C LYS A 65 -14.04 -43.17 -28.00
N ARG A 66 -14.17 -41.95 -27.47
CA ARG A 66 -13.05 -40.99 -27.39
C ARG A 66 -11.97 -41.44 -26.40
N GLY A 67 -12.35 -42.10 -25.32
CA GLY A 67 -11.41 -42.56 -24.28
C GLY A 67 -11.01 -44.04 -24.39
N ASN A 68 -11.35 -44.72 -25.49
CA ASN A 68 -11.15 -46.17 -25.66
C ASN A 68 -11.69 -47.01 -24.48
N VAL A 69 -12.81 -46.56 -23.89
CA VAL A 69 -13.38 -47.16 -22.68
C VAL A 69 -14.42 -48.19 -23.10
N ASN A 70 -14.30 -49.43 -22.63
CA ASN A 70 -15.32 -50.44 -22.86
C ASN A 70 -16.56 -50.14 -21.96
N PRO A 71 -17.74 -49.81 -22.51
CA PRO A 71 -18.92 -49.47 -21.72
C PRO A 71 -19.37 -50.61 -20.80
N GLY A 72 -19.14 -51.86 -21.19
CA GLY A 72 -19.50 -53.04 -20.41
C GLY A 72 -18.72 -53.15 -19.09
N ARG A 73 -17.56 -52.50 -18.96
CA ARG A 73 -16.78 -52.45 -17.70
C ARG A 73 -17.30 -51.40 -16.72
N LEU A 74 -18.24 -50.55 -17.13
CA LEU A 74 -18.81 -49.46 -16.35
C LEU A 74 -20.28 -49.70 -15.98
N PHE A 75 -20.67 -50.98 -15.92
CA PHE A 75 -22.00 -51.38 -15.48
C PHE A 75 -22.27 -50.86 -14.06
N GLY A 76 -23.32 -50.07 -13.89
CA GLY A 76 -23.69 -49.43 -12.61
C GLY A 76 -23.14 -48.03 -12.38
N SER A 77 -22.31 -47.48 -13.27
CA SER A 77 -21.86 -46.08 -13.18
C SER A 77 -22.91 -45.09 -13.71
N LEU A 78 -22.93 -43.88 -13.14
CA LEU A 78 -23.68 -42.76 -13.70
C LEU A 78 -22.76 -41.92 -14.57
N TRP A 79 -23.30 -41.39 -15.66
CA TRP A 79 -22.53 -40.56 -16.58
C TRP A 79 -23.00 -39.12 -16.45
N TYR A 80 -22.03 -38.20 -16.37
CA TYR A 80 -22.30 -36.77 -16.30
C TYR A 80 -21.52 -36.05 -17.39
N THR A 81 -22.17 -35.11 -18.03
CA THR A 81 -21.58 -34.24 -19.04
C THR A 81 -21.28 -32.90 -18.38
N PHE A 82 -20.00 -32.55 -18.41
CA PHE A 82 -19.50 -31.22 -18.06
C PHE A 82 -19.43 -30.41 -19.34
N HIS A 83 -20.33 -29.44 -19.46
CA HIS A 83 -20.40 -28.57 -20.63
C HIS A 83 -19.77 -27.21 -20.30
N GLN A 84 -18.74 -26.84 -21.08
CA GLN A 84 -18.07 -25.54 -21.01
C GLN A 84 -18.53 -24.66 -22.17
N ALA A 85 -19.48 -23.76 -21.90
CA ALA A 85 -20.18 -23.00 -22.95
C ALA A 85 -19.25 -22.17 -23.84
N ARG A 86 -18.23 -21.53 -23.24
CA ARG A 86 -17.32 -20.61 -23.93
C ARG A 86 -16.56 -21.21 -25.12
N TRP A 87 -16.32 -22.52 -25.09
CA TRP A 87 -15.50 -23.21 -26.08
C TRP A 87 -16.28 -24.24 -26.89
N GLY A 88 -17.58 -24.42 -26.60
CA GLY A 88 -18.37 -25.54 -27.11
C GLY A 88 -17.78 -26.91 -26.73
N ILE A 89 -16.90 -26.95 -25.74
CA ILE A 89 -16.24 -28.18 -25.30
C ILE A 89 -17.20 -28.89 -24.34
N THR A 90 -17.54 -30.11 -24.72
CA THR A 90 -18.30 -31.04 -23.89
C THR A 90 -17.37 -32.16 -23.46
N ASP A 91 -17.13 -32.23 -22.16
CA ASP A 91 -16.39 -33.32 -21.54
C ASP A 91 -17.40 -34.25 -20.88
N ASN A 92 -17.53 -35.44 -21.44
CA ASN A 92 -18.37 -36.48 -20.85
C ASN A 92 -17.51 -37.31 -19.90
N VAL A 93 -17.91 -37.32 -18.64
CA VAL A 93 -17.15 -37.89 -17.54
C VAL A 93 -17.97 -39.00 -16.91
N ALA A 94 -17.39 -40.20 -16.89
CA ALA A 94 -17.96 -41.30 -16.12
C ALA A 94 -17.73 -41.03 -14.64
N LEU A 95 -18.82 -40.96 -13.87
CA LEU A 95 -18.76 -40.82 -12.42
C LEU A 95 -19.24 -42.11 -11.78
N ARG A 96 -18.35 -42.78 -11.06
CA ARG A 96 -18.72 -43.90 -10.21
C ARG A 96 -18.79 -43.41 -8.77
N TYR A 97 -19.92 -43.60 -8.11
CA TYR A 97 -20.00 -43.41 -6.66
C TYR A 97 -19.76 -44.76 -5.98
N TRP A 98 -18.96 -44.75 -4.92
CA TRP A 98 -18.94 -45.85 -3.96
C TRP A 98 -19.97 -45.54 -2.87
N PHE A 99 -21.00 -46.38 -2.78
CA PHE A 99 -21.76 -46.47 -1.54
C PHE A 99 -21.16 -47.61 -0.74
N ASP A 100 -20.50 -47.31 0.38
CA ASP A 100 -20.12 -48.33 1.35
C ASP A 100 -21.39 -49.07 1.78
N ALA A 101 -21.50 -50.33 1.34
CA ALA A 101 -22.36 -51.44 1.78
C ALA A 101 -23.86 -51.20 2.13
N HIS A 102 -24.47 -50.04 1.91
CA HIS A 102 -25.89 -49.78 2.21
C HIS A 102 -26.76 -49.52 0.98
N GLN A 103 -26.55 -50.32 -0.08
CA GLN A 103 -27.32 -50.24 -1.34
C GLN A 103 -28.84 -50.51 -1.19
N ALA A 104 -29.30 -51.13 -0.10
CA ALA A 104 -30.72 -51.46 0.08
C ALA A 104 -31.53 -50.35 0.78
N LEU A 105 -30.93 -49.54 1.65
CA LEU A 105 -31.67 -48.56 2.46
C LEU A 105 -31.89 -47.23 1.73
N LEU A 106 -31.06 -46.93 0.72
CA LEU A 106 -31.01 -45.62 0.07
C LEU A 106 -31.97 -45.47 -1.10
N LYS A 107 -32.45 -46.55 -1.72
CA LYS A 107 -33.46 -46.45 -2.78
C LYS A 107 -34.78 -45.85 -2.24
N THR A 108 -35.06 -46.05 -0.96
CA THR A 108 -36.19 -45.45 -0.22
C THR A 108 -35.90 -44.06 0.34
N VAL A 109 -34.62 -43.69 0.49
CA VAL A 109 -34.21 -42.44 1.15
C VAL A 109 -33.73 -41.37 0.15
N LEU A 110 -33.35 -41.74 -1.07
CA LEU A 110 -32.98 -40.81 -2.14
C LEU A 110 -34.13 -39.89 -2.60
N ASP A 111 -35.38 -40.25 -2.32
CA ASP A 111 -36.54 -39.36 -2.50
C ASP A 111 -36.68 -38.31 -1.36
N ALA A 112 -35.91 -38.43 -0.28
CA ALA A 112 -36.01 -37.57 0.90
C ALA A 112 -34.66 -36.90 1.27
N ARG A 113 -34.40 -35.74 0.65
CA ARG A 113 -33.68 -34.57 1.23
C ARG A 113 -32.35 -34.78 1.98
N LEU A 114 -31.57 -35.83 1.75
CA LEU A 114 -30.23 -35.93 2.35
C LEU A 114 -29.20 -35.11 1.57
N ASP A 115 -28.45 -34.29 2.31
CA ASP A 115 -27.30 -33.52 1.85
C ASP A 115 -26.13 -34.49 1.60
N ILE A 116 -26.03 -34.99 0.36
CA ILE A 116 -25.00 -35.95 -0.03
C ILE A 116 -23.65 -35.23 0.00
N LYS A 117 -22.86 -35.45 1.07
CA LYS A 117 -21.46 -35.06 1.06
C LYS A 117 -20.69 -35.98 0.14
N LEU A 118 -20.49 -35.48 -1.07
CA LEU A 118 -19.76 -36.13 -2.15
C LEU A 118 -18.26 -36.17 -1.85
N HIS A 119 -17.86 -37.06 -0.94
CA HIS A 119 -16.46 -37.20 -0.52
C HIS A 119 -15.64 -38.04 -1.50
N TYR A 120 -16.25 -39.02 -2.17
CA TYR A 120 -15.56 -39.95 -3.06
C TYR A 120 -16.42 -40.25 -4.30
N ILE A 121 -16.23 -39.46 -5.36
CA ILE A 121 -16.54 -39.93 -6.71
C ILE A 121 -15.25 -40.33 -7.35
N GLU A 122 -15.33 -41.45 -8.00
CA GLU A 122 -14.33 -42.05 -8.82
C GLU A 122 -14.50 -41.54 -10.26
N VAL A 123 -13.56 -40.70 -10.73
CA VAL A 123 -13.57 -40.13 -12.08
C VAL A 123 -12.61 -40.88 -12.99
N LEU A 124 -13.05 -41.20 -14.22
CA LEU A 124 -12.15 -41.76 -15.24
C LEU A 124 -11.52 -40.63 -16.07
N ASP A 125 -10.23 -40.36 -15.85
CA ASP A 125 -9.49 -39.39 -16.66
C ASP A 125 -9.21 -39.95 -18.07
N LEU A 126 -9.34 -39.08 -19.08
CA LEU A 126 -9.26 -39.46 -20.50
C LEU A 126 -7.81 -39.52 -21.02
N ASP A 127 -6.85 -39.04 -20.24
CA ASP A 127 -5.43 -38.95 -20.61
C ASP A 127 -4.67 -40.27 -20.34
N ASP A 128 -5.28 -41.40 -20.75
CA ASP A 128 -4.73 -42.77 -20.78
C ASP A 128 -4.25 -43.37 -19.43
N THR A 129 -4.38 -42.64 -18.33
CA THR A 129 -4.15 -43.16 -16.97
C THR A 129 -5.48 -43.27 -16.24
N LYS A 130 -5.90 -44.51 -15.96
CA LYS A 130 -7.06 -44.79 -15.12
C LYS A 130 -6.74 -44.38 -13.68
N CYS A 131 -6.87 -43.09 -13.38
CA CYS A 131 -6.65 -42.57 -12.04
C CYS A 131 -8.00 -42.36 -11.36
N TRP A 132 -8.28 -43.22 -10.38
CA TRP A 132 -9.39 -43.03 -9.47
C TRP A 132 -8.99 -41.98 -8.43
N MET A 133 -9.68 -40.84 -8.40
CA MET A 133 -9.42 -39.76 -7.43
C MET A 133 -10.72 -39.05 -7.05
N PRO A 134 -10.78 -38.41 -5.86
CA PRO A 134 -11.96 -37.65 -5.44
C PRO A 134 -12.38 -36.59 -6.46
N LEU A 135 -13.69 -36.39 -6.67
CA LEU A 135 -14.23 -35.40 -7.60
C LEU A 135 -13.59 -34.02 -7.43
N CYS A 136 -13.46 -33.56 -6.19
CA CYS A 136 -12.90 -32.25 -5.89
C CYS A 136 -11.47 -32.13 -6.42
N ASP A 137 -10.67 -33.18 -6.25
CA ASP A 137 -9.28 -33.22 -6.70
C ASP A 137 -9.21 -33.41 -8.22
N TRP A 138 -10.12 -34.17 -8.81
CA TRP A 138 -10.24 -34.25 -10.27
C TRP A 138 -10.63 -32.90 -10.88
N MET A 139 -11.62 -32.21 -10.31
CA MET A 139 -12.04 -30.89 -10.79
C MET A 139 -10.90 -29.89 -10.66
N ARG A 140 -10.16 -29.91 -9.54
CA ARG A 140 -8.95 -29.11 -9.40
C ARG A 140 -7.90 -29.51 -10.42
N LYS A 141 -7.51 -30.77 -10.53
CA LYS A 141 -6.54 -31.23 -11.54
C LYS A 141 -6.96 -30.93 -12.98
N LYS A 142 -8.25 -31.01 -13.32
CA LYS A 142 -8.76 -30.79 -14.69
C LYS A 142 -8.90 -29.30 -15.02
N TYR A 143 -9.25 -28.47 -14.03
CA TYR A 143 -9.55 -27.06 -14.23
C TYR A 143 -8.51 -26.09 -13.65
N GLU A 144 -7.62 -26.54 -12.78
CA GLU A 144 -6.38 -25.86 -12.36
C GLU A 144 -5.23 -26.38 -13.21
N TRP A 145 -4.65 -25.52 -14.05
CA TRP A 145 -3.39 -25.82 -14.72
C TRP A 145 -2.43 -24.65 -14.64
N HIS A 146 -1.18 -25.01 -14.36
CA HIS A 146 0.04 -24.22 -14.45
C HIS A 146 0.63 -24.21 -15.87
N ASP A 147 -0.18 -24.37 -16.93
CA ASP A 147 0.39 -24.41 -18.28
C ASP A 147 0.75 -23.00 -18.78
N ASP A 148 2.04 -22.68 -18.66
CA ASP A 148 2.67 -21.44 -19.13
C ASP A 148 2.41 -21.15 -20.62
N ARG A 149 2.08 -22.14 -21.46
CA ARG A 149 1.79 -21.88 -22.88
C ARG A 149 0.42 -21.24 -23.09
N ASP A 150 -0.59 -21.77 -22.42
CA ASP A 150 -1.94 -21.21 -22.47
C ASP A 150 -1.98 -19.83 -21.78
N TRP A 151 -1.15 -19.62 -20.76
CA TRP A 151 -0.91 -18.33 -20.10
C TRP A 151 -0.47 -17.23 -21.07
N LYS A 152 0.52 -17.52 -21.94
CA LYS A 152 1.06 -16.53 -22.88
C LYS A 152 0.12 -16.22 -24.04
N GLN A 153 -0.68 -17.19 -24.47
CA GLN A 153 -1.59 -17.00 -25.61
C GLN A 153 -2.85 -16.21 -25.27
N ARG A 154 -3.21 -16.10 -23.98
CA ARG A 154 -4.53 -15.58 -23.56
C ARG A 154 -4.52 -14.13 -23.04
N GLY A 155 -3.48 -13.34 -23.33
CA GLY A 155 -3.43 -11.91 -22.98
C GLY A 155 -2.46 -11.53 -21.87
N GLY A 156 -1.69 -12.49 -21.34
CA GLY A 156 -0.56 -12.26 -20.43
C GLY A 156 -0.93 -11.51 -19.14
N SER A 157 0.04 -10.75 -18.63
CA SER A 157 -0.06 -10.01 -17.35
C SER A 157 -1.22 -8.99 -17.32
N LYS A 158 -1.62 -8.45 -18.47
CA LYS A 158 -2.69 -7.44 -18.55
C LYS A 158 -4.06 -8.05 -18.25
N LEU A 159 -4.41 -9.17 -18.88
CA LEU A 159 -5.68 -9.84 -18.61
C LEU A 159 -5.74 -10.39 -17.17
N GLN A 160 -4.59 -10.80 -16.62
CA GLN A 160 -4.50 -11.20 -15.22
C GLN A 160 -4.86 -10.06 -14.28
N LEU A 161 -4.34 -8.86 -14.52
CA LEU A 161 -4.65 -7.69 -13.70
C LEU A 161 -6.15 -7.35 -13.77
N GLU A 162 -6.75 -7.37 -14.96
CA GLU A 162 -8.19 -7.13 -15.15
C GLU A 162 -9.05 -8.18 -14.41
N ASN A 163 -8.66 -9.46 -14.48
CA ASN A 163 -9.32 -10.53 -13.74
C ASN A 163 -9.14 -10.38 -12.23
N GLN A 164 -7.95 -9.99 -11.76
CA GLN A 164 -7.69 -9.74 -10.34
C GLN A 164 -8.54 -8.58 -9.83
N ILE A 165 -8.59 -7.46 -10.56
CA ILE A 165 -9.45 -6.31 -10.23
C ILE A 165 -10.91 -6.74 -10.12
N THR A 166 -11.38 -7.54 -11.09
CA THR A 166 -12.76 -8.05 -11.10
C THR A 166 -13.02 -9.01 -9.93
N TRP A 167 -12.08 -9.89 -9.58
CA TRP A 167 -12.24 -10.79 -8.45
C TRP A 167 -12.25 -10.05 -7.11
N TRP A 168 -11.34 -9.08 -6.94
CA TRP A 168 -11.25 -8.26 -5.74
C TRP A 168 -12.52 -7.40 -5.57
N SER A 169 -13.08 -6.84 -6.64
CA SER A 169 -14.33 -6.06 -6.56
C SER A 169 -15.54 -6.92 -6.18
N LEU A 170 -15.53 -8.22 -6.49
CA LEU A 170 -16.64 -9.13 -6.26
C LEU A 170 -16.56 -9.91 -4.94
N ASN A 171 -15.38 -10.12 -4.36
CA ASN A 171 -15.26 -10.94 -3.14
C ASN A 171 -15.80 -10.20 -1.90
N GLY A 172 -15.95 -8.87 -1.94
CA GLY A 172 -16.43 -8.05 -0.81
C GLY A 172 -15.52 -8.09 0.42
N LYS A 173 -14.39 -8.82 0.33
CA LYS A 173 -13.39 -8.92 1.38
C LYS A 173 -12.55 -7.66 1.36
N HIS A 174 -12.55 -6.97 2.49
CA HIS A 174 -11.62 -5.91 2.79
C HIS A 174 -10.58 -6.45 3.78
N PHE A 175 -9.33 -6.04 3.61
CA PHE A 175 -8.29 -6.23 4.61
C PHE A 175 -7.87 -4.85 5.12
N SER A 176 -7.48 -4.76 6.38
CA SER A 176 -6.83 -3.55 6.86
C SER A 176 -5.55 -3.36 6.06
N PHE A 177 -5.30 -2.15 5.57
CA PHE A 177 -4.07 -1.85 4.84
C PHE A 177 -2.82 -2.21 5.67
N LEU A 178 -2.89 -2.09 7.00
CA LEU A 178 -1.80 -2.46 7.91
C LEU A 178 -1.60 -3.97 8.09
N ASP A 179 -2.58 -4.80 7.72
CA ASP A 179 -2.45 -6.26 7.74
C ASP A 179 -1.68 -6.80 6.53
N LEU A 180 -1.46 -5.96 5.51
CA LEU A 180 -0.61 -6.31 4.37
C LEU A 180 0.86 -6.40 4.81
N PRO A 181 1.66 -7.33 4.29
CA PRO A 181 3.12 -7.29 4.40
C PRO A 181 3.70 -5.96 3.93
N ALA A 182 4.80 -5.52 4.54
CA ALA A 182 5.42 -4.22 4.25
C ALA A 182 5.82 -4.10 2.76
N GLU A 183 6.20 -5.21 2.12
CA GLU A 183 6.57 -5.27 0.71
C GLU A 183 5.41 -4.86 -0.20
N LEU A 184 4.19 -5.32 0.11
CA LEU A 184 2.98 -4.96 -0.65
C LEU A 184 2.53 -3.54 -0.35
N ARG A 185 2.65 -3.07 0.90
CA ARG A 185 2.39 -1.66 1.21
C ARG A 185 3.35 -0.77 0.41
N ASN A 186 4.63 -1.14 0.36
CA ASN A 186 5.68 -0.40 -0.36
C ASN A 186 5.43 -0.29 -1.87
N THR A 187 4.76 -1.25 -2.50
CA THR A 187 4.38 -1.15 -3.92
C THR A 187 3.11 -0.33 -4.15
N ILE A 188 2.20 -0.30 -3.16
CA ILE A 188 0.96 0.47 -3.21
C ILE A 188 1.22 1.96 -2.94
N TYR A 189 2.13 2.29 -2.02
CA TYR A 189 2.42 3.67 -1.63
C TYR A 189 2.75 4.57 -2.83
N PRO A 190 3.65 4.22 -3.78
CA PRO A 190 3.89 5.04 -4.96
C PRO A 190 2.61 5.32 -5.75
N MET A 191 1.72 4.34 -5.92
CA MET A 191 0.48 4.52 -6.69
C MET A 191 -0.52 5.46 -6.00
N ILE A 192 -0.56 5.47 -4.67
CA ILE A 192 -1.40 6.38 -3.87
C ILE A 192 -0.76 7.77 -3.77
N LEU A 193 0.57 7.80 -3.65
CA LEU A 193 1.33 9.00 -3.35
C LEU A 193 1.81 9.75 -4.57
N GLU A 194 1.75 9.19 -5.77
CA GLU A 194 1.97 9.89 -7.04
C GLU A 194 0.80 10.84 -7.30
N PRO A 195 0.96 12.16 -7.07
CA PRO A 195 -0.01 13.12 -7.49
C PRO A 195 0.49 13.66 -8.84
N GLY A 196 -0.40 14.05 -9.74
CA GLY A 196 -0.02 14.93 -10.84
C GLY A 196 0.55 16.24 -10.25
N ILE A 197 1.87 16.32 -10.05
CA ILE A 197 2.71 17.50 -9.75
C ILE A 197 2.31 18.35 -8.50
N GLY A 198 1.14 18.17 -7.88
CA GLY A 198 0.69 18.88 -6.68
C GLY A 198 1.00 18.15 -5.37
N ASN A 199 0.95 18.83 -4.24
CA ASN A 199 1.13 18.25 -2.90
C ASN A 199 0.24 17.00 -2.67
N PRO A 200 0.65 16.07 -1.78
CA PRO A 200 -0.13 14.88 -1.47
C PRO A 200 -1.50 15.33 -0.99
N GLU A 201 -2.53 14.69 -1.52
CA GLU A 201 -3.91 14.96 -1.15
C GLU A 201 -4.03 14.85 0.39
N PRO A 202 -4.68 15.82 1.05
CA PRO A 202 -4.70 15.92 2.53
C PRO A 202 -5.20 14.63 3.22
N GLN A 203 -5.88 13.74 2.51
CA GLN A 203 -6.42 12.49 3.04
C GLN A 203 -5.34 11.56 3.64
N VAL A 204 -4.12 11.51 3.07
CA VAL A 204 -3.03 10.66 3.62
C VAL A 204 -2.39 11.28 4.88
N GLN A 205 -2.64 12.56 5.17
CA GLN A 205 -2.16 13.18 6.41
C GLN A 205 -3.04 12.82 7.61
N TYR A 206 -4.28 12.39 7.37
CA TYR A 206 -5.26 12.02 8.40
C TYR A 206 -5.36 10.50 8.62
N VAL A 207 -4.56 9.69 7.92
CA VAL A 207 -4.50 8.24 8.15
C VAL A 207 -3.66 7.90 9.40
N ASN A 208 -3.65 6.61 9.75
CA ASN A 208 -2.81 6.05 10.80
C ASN A 208 -1.34 6.54 10.71
N ARG A 209 -0.75 6.93 11.85
CA ARG A 209 0.62 7.47 11.96
C ARG A 209 1.68 6.59 11.28
N GLN A 210 1.54 5.27 11.39
CA GLN A 210 2.45 4.32 10.74
C GLN A 210 2.36 4.42 9.22
N ILE A 211 1.14 4.48 8.68
CA ILE A 211 0.91 4.56 7.23
C ILE A 211 1.53 5.84 6.69
N HIS A 212 1.33 6.96 7.37
CA HIS A 212 1.89 8.24 6.99
C HIS A 212 3.43 8.23 7.00
N ASN A 213 4.04 7.65 8.04
CA ASN A 213 5.49 7.52 8.13
C ASN A 213 6.05 6.71 6.97
N GLU A 214 5.52 5.50 6.73
CA GLU A 214 5.96 4.61 5.64
C GLU A 214 5.79 5.28 4.27
N ALA A 215 4.65 5.95 4.04
CA ALA A 215 4.39 6.73 2.83
C ALA A 215 5.44 7.83 2.59
N MET A 216 5.70 8.63 3.62
CA MET A 216 6.68 9.71 3.56
C MET A 216 8.09 9.19 3.25
N TRP A 217 8.48 8.06 3.84
CA TRP A 217 9.77 7.42 3.56
C TRP A 217 9.92 7.01 2.10
N ILE A 218 8.91 6.34 1.54
CA ILE A 218 8.97 5.86 0.15
C ILE A 218 8.99 7.03 -0.83
N ARG A 219 8.19 8.07 -0.58
CA ARG A 219 8.21 9.28 -1.39
C ARG A 219 9.57 9.97 -1.35
N ALA A 220 10.22 9.99 -0.19
CA ALA A 220 11.54 10.58 -0.07
C ALA A 220 12.60 9.81 -0.87
N LEU A 221 12.52 8.47 -0.86
CA LEU A 221 13.39 7.63 -1.69
C LEU A 221 13.13 7.81 -3.19
N SER A 222 11.85 7.88 -3.61
CA SER A 222 11.51 8.00 -5.03
C SER A 222 11.83 9.38 -5.62
N THR A 223 11.54 10.45 -4.88
CA THR A 223 11.75 11.83 -5.33
C THR A 223 13.13 12.38 -4.99
N LYS A 224 13.93 11.64 -4.20
CA LYS A 224 15.17 12.13 -3.58
C LYS A 224 14.96 13.43 -2.79
N SER A 225 13.74 13.64 -2.28
CA SER A 225 13.28 14.85 -1.60
C SER A 225 12.49 14.50 -0.34
N LEU A 226 13.00 14.89 0.83
CA LEU A 226 12.36 14.63 2.12
C LEU A 226 11.83 15.93 2.71
N CYS A 227 10.60 15.93 3.22
CA CYS A 227 10.04 17.04 4.00
C CYS A 227 9.83 16.57 5.44
N LEU A 228 10.53 17.19 6.39
CA LEU A 228 10.38 16.92 7.82
C LEU A 228 9.61 18.06 8.48
N SER A 229 8.46 17.77 9.10
CA SER A 229 7.71 18.76 9.87
C SER A 229 7.91 18.61 11.38
N SER A 230 7.61 19.67 12.13
CA SER A 230 7.73 19.71 13.60
C SER A 230 7.04 18.54 14.33
N ARG A 231 5.98 17.97 13.74
CA ARG A 231 5.26 16.80 14.30
C ARG A 231 6.12 15.52 14.34
N PHE A 232 7.17 15.46 13.53
CA PHE A 232 8.08 14.31 13.45
C PHE A 232 9.36 14.49 14.24
N THR A 233 9.65 15.72 14.69
CA THR A 233 10.93 16.09 15.28
C THR A 233 10.91 16.17 16.80
N LYS A 234 10.33 15.17 17.48
CA LYS A 234 11.02 14.74 18.71
C LYS A 234 12.36 14.19 18.25
N LEU A 235 13.35 15.08 18.06
CA LEU A 235 14.67 14.78 17.48
C LEU A 235 15.39 13.67 18.25
N ASN A 236 14.97 13.42 19.49
CA ASN A 236 15.45 12.36 20.36
C ASN A 236 14.95 10.94 19.98
N ASP A 237 13.91 10.79 19.15
CA ASP A 237 13.32 9.46 18.82
C ASP A 237 14.14 8.66 17.80
N GLY A 238 15.39 9.06 17.49
CA GLY A 238 16.26 8.33 16.55
C GLY A 238 15.85 8.43 15.07
N SER A 239 14.75 9.11 14.73
CA SER A 239 14.28 9.29 13.35
C SER A 239 15.32 9.95 12.45
N ILE A 240 16.05 10.96 12.96
CA ILE A 240 17.16 11.58 12.22
C ILE A 240 18.39 10.69 12.18
N GLN A 241 18.65 9.91 13.23
CA GLN A 241 19.77 8.96 13.24
C GLN A 241 19.58 7.80 12.25
N ASN A 242 18.35 7.60 11.74
CA ASN A 242 18.05 6.66 10.66
C ASN A 242 18.14 7.27 9.25
N LEU A 243 18.30 8.60 9.11
CA LEU A 243 18.60 9.24 7.81
C LEU A 243 19.90 8.75 7.13
N PRO A 244 20.97 8.30 7.81
CA PRO A 244 22.18 7.80 7.16
C PRO A 244 21.97 6.62 6.21
N ARG A 245 20.82 5.92 6.28
CA ARG A 245 20.43 4.93 5.27
C ARG A 245 20.01 5.55 3.93
N MET A 246 19.84 6.87 3.87
CA MET A 246 19.44 7.64 2.69
C MET A 246 20.65 8.27 1.99
N LEU A 247 21.61 7.44 1.58
CA LEU A 247 22.82 7.92 0.89
C LEU A 247 22.52 8.73 -0.39
N SER A 248 21.30 8.68 -0.92
CA SER A 248 20.88 9.31 -2.17
C SER A 248 19.95 10.53 -2.04
N LEU A 249 19.79 11.09 -0.84
CA LEU A 249 18.91 12.25 -0.63
C LEU A 249 19.57 13.53 -1.17
N LYS A 250 18.99 14.11 -2.23
CA LYS A 250 19.50 15.34 -2.86
C LYS A 250 18.86 16.61 -2.32
N ARG A 251 17.61 16.54 -1.89
CA ARG A 251 16.84 17.69 -1.41
C ARG A 251 16.25 17.38 -0.04
N LEU A 252 16.46 18.27 0.92
CA LEU A 252 15.86 18.17 2.25
C LEU A 252 15.13 19.48 2.54
N ARG A 253 13.83 19.38 2.81
CA ARG A 253 13.03 20.48 3.35
C ARG A 253 12.77 20.23 4.83
N LEU A 254 13.12 21.20 5.66
CA LEU A 254 12.79 21.24 7.07
C LEU A 254 11.66 22.26 7.26
N GLN A 255 10.52 21.85 7.79
CA GLN A 255 9.38 22.70 8.11
C GLN A 255 9.11 22.64 9.62
N LEU A 256 9.97 23.31 10.39
CA LEU A 256 10.01 23.15 11.84
C LEU A 256 9.40 24.35 12.56
N SER A 257 9.02 24.13 13.82
CA SER A 257 8.73 25.22 14.74
C SER A 257 10.01 25.97 15.08
N ALA A 258 9.88 27.20 15.57
CA ALA A 258 11.03 27.98 16.00
C ALA A 258 11.81 27.26 17.11
N ALA A 259 11.13 26.67 18.10
CA ALA A 259 11.78 25.85 19.13
C ALA A 259 12.61 24.71 18.53
N CYS A 260 12.04 23.94 17.59
CA CYS A 260 12.74 22.84 16.92
C CYS A 260 13.94 23.30 16.09
N TYR A 261 13.89 24.49 15.46
CA TYR A 261 15.05 25.04 14.76
C TYR A 261 16.21 25.38 15.71
N PHE A 262 15.92 25.92 16.89
CA PHE A 262 16.96 26.18 17.90
C PHE A 262 17.52 24.88 18.47
N GLU A 263 16.67 23.89 18.77
CA GLU A 263 17.12 22.58 19.23
C GLU A 263 17.98 21.86 18.18
N LEU A 264 17.63 21.98 16.89
CA LEU A 264 18.41 21.44 15.78
C LEU A 264 19.85 21.96 15.84
N ILE A 265 20.02 23.24 16.19
CA ILE A 265 21.35 23.86 16.31
C ILE A 265 21.96 23.76 17.71
N GLY A 266 21.41 22.89 18.55
CA GLY A 266 21.96 22.62 19.87
C GLY A 266 21.64 23.67 20.93
N LEU A 267 20.66 24.54 20.69
CA LEU A 267 20.21 25.54 21.65
C LEU A 267 18.85 25.12 22.24
N ASN A 268 18.75 25.12 23.56
CA ASN A 268 17.50 24.86 24.26
C ASN A 268 17.26 25.97 25.28
N PRO A 269 16.52 27.04 24.92
CA PRO A 269 16.27 28.15 25.83
C PRO A 269 15.62 27.72 27.13
N GLN A 270 16.22 28.08 28.27
CA GLN A 270 15.73 27.78 29.61
C GLN A 270 15.55 29.06 30.43
N ARG A 271 14.80 28.96 31.53
CA ARG A 271 14.65 30.04 32.50
C ARG A 271 16.02 30.39 33.11
N GLY A 272 16.36 31.68 33.16
CA GLY A 272 17.69 32.16 33.55
C GLY A 272 18.80 32.00 32.50
N ALA A 273 18.57 31.19 31.45
CA ALA A 273 19.57 30.88 30.42
C ALA A 273 18.91 30.83 29.03
N PRO A 274 18.60 31.98 28.41
CA PRO A 274 17.80 32.07 27.19
C PRO A 274 18.45 31.48 25.93
N PHE A 275 19.75 31.14 26.03
CA PHE A 275 20.53 30.47 25.01
C PHE A 275 21.37 29.33 25.62
N ALA A 276 20.82 28.61 26.60
CA ALA A 276 21.49 27.44 27.14
C ALA A 276 21.84 26.47 26.00
N GLU A 277 23.11 26.09 25.94
CA GLU A 277 23.59 25.08 25.01
C GLU A 277 23.20 23.71 25.54
N LEU A 278 22.79 22.83 24.64
CA LEU A 278 22.66 21.42 24.94
C LEU A 278 24.06 20.82 25.06
N GLU A 279 24.30 19.98 26.07
CA GLU A 279 25.60 19.31 26.29
C GLU A 279 26.09 18.52 25.06
N GLN A 280 25.21 18.20 24.11
CA GLN A 280 25.48 17.49 22.85
C GLN A 280 25.14 18.33 21.61
N ALA A 281 25.25 19.66 21.68
CA ALA A 281 24.92 20.58 20.59
C ALA A 281 25.63 20.25 19.27
N SER A 282 26.92 19.89 19.35
CA SER A 282 27.72 19.50 18.19
C SER A 282 27.14 18.29 17.47
N GLU A 283 26.56 17.32 18.19
CA GLU A 283 26.07 16.05 17.62
C GLU A 283 24.74 16.16 16.87
N ARG A 284 23.97 17.24 17.06
CA ARG A 284 22.61 17.35 16.51
C ARG A 284 22.53 17.91 15.09
N ILE A 285 23.47 18.76 14.68
CA ILE A 285 23.58 19.24 13.29
C ILE A 285 24.47 18.33 12.43
N ILE A 286 25.33 17.52 13.08
CA ILE A 286 26.22 16.56 12.42
C ILE A 286 25.50 15.67 11.38
N PRO A 287 24.26 15.19 11.59
CA PRO A 287 23.56 14.38 10.59
C PRO A 287 23.38 15.07 9.24
N LEU A 288 23.25 16.40 9.18
CA LEU A 288 23.13 17.11 7.90
C LEU A 288 24.44 17.09 7.11
N LYS A 289 25.59 17.21 7.80
CA LYS A 289 26.92 17.10 7.18
C LYS A 289 27.25 15.67 6.76
N GLN A 290 26.55 14.67 7.33
CA GLN A 290 26.69 13.26 7.00
C GLN A 290 25.87 12.84 5.76
N LEU A 291 25.10 13.73 5.14
CA LEU A 291 24.38 13.44 3.89
C LEU A 291 25.27 13.82 2.69
N PRO A 292 26.03 12.87 2.11
CA PRO A 292 27.06 13.19 1.12
C PRO A 292 26.49 13.72 -0.21
N GLU A 293 25.25 13.32 -0.54
CA GLU A 293 24.58 13.71 -1.78
C GLU A 293 23.62 14.90 -1.62
N LEU A 294 23.56 15.53 -0.44
CA LEU A 294 22.65 16.64 -0.21
C LEU A 294 23.07 17.86 -1.03
N GLU A 295 22.28 18.19 -2.05
CA GLU A 295 22.52 19.34 -2.93
C GLU A 295 21.76 20.58 -2.43
N GLN A 296 20.59 20.40 -1.81
CA GLN A 296 19.71 21.49 -1.42
C GLN A 296 19.07 21.27 -0.05
N LEU A 297 19.20 22.26 0.83
CA LEU A 297 18.53 22.34 2.13
C LEU A 297 17.55 23.51 2.13
N ASP A 298 16.26 23.23 2.22
CA ASP A 298 15.18 24.21 2.29
C ASP A 298 14.69 24.36 3.73
N LEU A 299 14.98 25.50 4.33
CA LEU A 299 14.51 25.87 5.67
C LEU A 299 13.19 26.61 5.52
N SER A 300 12.10 25.87 5.69
CA SER A 300 10.72 26.33 5.56
C SER A 300 10.20 26.81 6.92
N PHE A 301 9.90 28.09 7.03
CA PHE A 301 9.46 28.69 8.28
C PHE A 301 7.93 28.71 8.34
N ILE A 302 7.37 28.14 9.41
CA ILE A 302 5.91 28.14 9.63
C ILE A 302 5.44 29.50 10.14
N GLU A 303 4.16 29.80 9.89
CA GLU A 303 3.53 31.01 10.39
C GLU A 303 3.38 30.99 11.92
N ILE A 304 3.45 32.15 12.57
CA ILE A 304 3.29 32.27 14.04
C ILE A 304 1.89 31.82 14.51
N THR A 305 0.87 32.01 13.67
CA THR A 305 -0.52 31.61 13.93
C THR A 305 -0.77 30.13 13.69
N HIS A 306 0.21 29.40 13.13
CA HIS A 306 0.07 27.98 12.83
C HIS A 306 -0.06 27.17 14.14
N PRO A 307 -0.94 26.16 14.23
CA PRO A 307 -1.12 25.36 15.45
C PRO A 307 0.15 24.68 15.95
N ASP A 308 1.06 24.32 15.04
CA ASP A 308 2.34 23.69 15.37
C ASP A 308 3.46 24.73 15.67
N ALA A 309 3.16 26.02 15.67
CA ALA A 309 4.12 27.08 15.95
C ALA A 309 4.45 27.13 17.45
N GLN A 310 5.64 26.65 17.79
CA GLN A 310 6.17 26.72 19.14
C GLN A 310 7.27 27.78 19.23
N CYS A 311 7.09 28.73 20.15
CA CYS A 311 8.09 29.72 20.48
C CYS A 311 9.25 29.04 21.25
N PRO A 312 10.53 29.31 20.91
CA PRO A 312 11.66 28.75 21.67
C PRO A 312 11.61 29.14 23.15
N TRP A 313 10.99 30.28 23.47
CA TRP A 313 10.87 30.85 24.81
C TRP A 313 9.45 30.75 25.39
N GLY A 314 8.59 29.88 24.83
CA GLY A 314 7.19 29.74 25.27
C GLY A 314 7.04 29.29 26.72
N GLY A 315 8.03 28.58 27.28
CA GLY A 315 8.06 28.22 28.70
C GLY A 315 8.55 29.32 29.64
N ILE A 316 9.09 30.42 29.09
CA ILE A 316 9.69 31.53 29.85
C ILE A 316 8.75 32.74 29.88
N SER A 317 8.00 32.97 28.80
CA SER A 317 7.13 34.14 28.65
C SER A 317 5.78 33.79 28.03
N ALA A 318 4.74 34.55 28.40
CA ALA A 318 3.36 34.35 27.95
C ALA A 318 3.08 34.81 26.49
N GLY A 319 4.08 34.80 25.60
CA GLY A 319 3.92 35.31 24.24
C GLY A 319 4.92 34.74 23.23
N HIS A 320 4.62 34.94 21.95
CA HIS A 320 5.53 34.57 20.87
C HIS A 320 6.58 35.67 20.64
N SER A 321 7.84 35.26 20.53
CA SER A 321 8.91 36.15 20.08
C SER A 321 8.68 36.58 18.62
N CYS A 322 9.13 37.79 18.31
CA CYS A 322 9.05 38.33 16.94
C CYS A 322 9.73 37.40 15.93
N GLN A 323 8.99 36.99 14.88
CA GLN A 323 9.49 36.06 13.85
C GLN A 323 10.69 36.58 13.09
N LYS A 324 10.66 37.88 12.75
CA LYS A 324 11.80 38.54 12.13
C LYS A 324 13.08 38.37 12.96
N THR A 325 12.98 38.56 14.27
CA THR A 325 14.15 38.55 15.16
C THR A 325 14.65 37.15 15.43
N TRP A 326 13.77 36.18 15.70
CA TRP A 326 14.26 34.83 16.01
C TRP A 326 14.82 34.12 14.77
N ILE A 327 14.30 34.36 13.56
CA ILE A 327 14.90 33.80 12.33
C ILE A 327 16.31 34.37 12.14
N ASP A 328 16.47 35.68 12.38
CA ASP A 328 17.78 36.33 12.34
C ASP A 328 18.78 35.71 13.33
N TRP A 329 18.32 35.46 14.56
CA TRP A 329 19.14 34.83 15.59
C TRP A 329 19.46 33.38 15.24
N PHE A 330 18.49 32.62 14.76
CA PHE A 330 18.69 31.25 14.29
C PHE A 330 19.81 31.19 13.26
N PHE A 331 19.74 31.98 12.18
CA PHE A 331 20.81 31.98 11.17
C PHE A 331 22.14 32.48 11.72
N THR A 332 22.13 33.45 12.64
CA THR A 332 23.36 33.94 13.29
C THR A 332 24.09 32.83 14.05
N PHE A 333 23.36 31.90 14.67
CA PHE A 333 23.95 30.74 15.33
C PHE A 333 24.21 29.57 14.36
N ALA A 334 23.33 29.37 13.38
CA ALA A 334 23.36 28.21 12.49
C ALA A 334 24.41 28.32 11.36
N LEU A 335 24.83 29.53 10.98
CA LEU A 335 25.58 29.78 9.75
C LEU A 335 26.81 28.87 9.59
N GLU A 336 27.63 28.73 10.62
CA GLU A 336 28.85 27.90 10.58
C GLU A 336 28.56 26.39 10.46
N HIS A 337 27.34 25.98 10.78
CA HIS A 337 26.94 24.59 10.80
C HIS A 337 26.12 24.17 9.57
N LEU A 338 25.42 25.10 8.94
CA LEU A 338 24.58 24.85 7.76
C LEU A 338 25.38 24.52 6.49
N PHE A 339 26.61 25.02 6.39
CA PHE A 339 27.44 24.84 5.20
C PHE A 339 28.44 23.70 5.37
N GLY A 340 28.31 22.71 4.48
CA GLY A 340 29.32 21.72 4.14
C GLY A 340 29.77 21.90 2.69
N LYS A 341 30.55 20.96 2.13
CA LYS A 341 30.89 21.03 0.70
C LYS A 341 29.62 20.86 -0.14
N HIS A 342 29.26 21.89 -0.92
CA HIS A 342 28.26 21.88 -2.01
C HIS A 342 26.75 21.93 -1.65
N VAL A 343 26.34 22.20 -0.41
CA VAL A 343 24.90 22.32 -0.07
C VAL A 343 24.39 23.74 -0.37
N CYS A 344 23.32 23.85 -1.16
CA CYS A 344 22.57 25.09 -1.38
C CYS A 344 21.50 25.27 -0.30
N VAL A 345 21.65 26.26 0.58
CA VAL A 345 20.67 26.56 1.62
C VAL A 345 19.70 27.62 1.12
N ILE A 346 18.40 27.31 1.10
CA ILE A 346 17.33 28.24 0.74
C ILE A 346 16.36 28.45 1.90
N MET A 347 15.63 29.56 1.83
CA MET A 347 14.56 29.89 2.78
C MET A 347 13.21 29.86 2.08
N SER A 348 12.23 29.21 2.69
CA SER A 348 10.84 29.19 2.20
C SER A 348 9.82 29.38 3.33
N GLY A 349 8.53 29.40 2.98
CA GLY A 349 7.45 29.60 3.94
C GLY A 349 7.27 31.07 4.35
N CYS A 350 6.85 31.30 5.58
CA CYS A 350 6.48 32.61 6.14
C CYS A 350 7.71 33.41 6.59
N VAL A 351 8.59 33.77 5.64
CA VAL A 351 9.79 34.56 5.92
C VAL A 351 9.56 36.03 5.57
N PRO A 352 9.70 36.98 6.51
CA PRO A 352 9.56 38.40 6.20
C PRO A 352 10.59 38.86 5.16
N ASP A 353 10.19 39.71 4.20
CA ASP A 353 11.07 40.17 3.11
C ASP A 353 12.36 40.82 3.62
N SER A 354 12.29 41.58 4.71
CA SER A 354 13.50 42.19 5.31
C SER A 354 14.51 41.16 5.85
N VAL A 355 14.06 39.98 6.27
CA VAL A 355 14.94 38.86 6.67
C VAL A 355 15.52 38.21 5.42
N ARG A 356 14.66 37.96 4.42
CA ARG A 356 15.06 37.39 3.13
C ARG A 356 16.15 38.22 2.44
N ALA A 357 15.93 39.53 2.32
CA ALA A 357 16.87 40.47 1.72
C ALA A 357 18.23 40.51 2.44
N LYS A 358 18.25 40.29 3.77
CA LYS A 358 19.49 40.20 4.55
C LYS A 358 20.19 38.86 4.32
N TRP A 359 19.47 37.76 4.41
CA TRP A 359 20.08 36.42 4.53
C TRP A 359 20.30 35.70 3.20
N GLU A 360 19.48 35.90 2.16
CA GLU A 360 19.71 35.24 0.87
C GLU A 360 21.10 35.53 0.29
N PRO A 361 21.60 36.79 0.28
CA PRO A 361 22.97 37.07 -0.17
C PRO A 361 24.03 36.41 0.71
N ILE A 362 23.85 36.40 2.04
CA ILE A 362 24.79 35.80 2.99
C ILE A 362 24.88 34.27 2.78
N LEU A 363 23.73 33.62 2.62
CA LEU A 363 23.66 32.17 2.40
C LEU A 363 24.25 31.80 1.03
N LYS A 364 24.04 32.64 0.00
CA LYS A 364 24.64 32.47 -1.32
C LYS A 364 26.17 32.64 -1.27
N ASP A 365 26.68 33.67 -0.60
CA ASP A 365 28.12 33.89 -0.40
C ASP A 365 28.76 32.68 0.32
N ALA A 366 28.09 32.20 1.39
CA ALA A 366 28.56 31.06 2.17
C ALA A 366 28.59 29.74 1.37
N GLN A 367 27.69 29.56 0.39
CA GLN A 367 27.72 28.42 -0.54
C GLN A 367 29.02 28.36 -1.35
N TYR A 368 29.63 29.52 -1.64
CA TYR A 368 30.93 29.62 -2.33
C TYR A 368 32.13 29.60 -1.37
N GLY A 369 31.92 29.30 -0.08
CA GLY A 369 32.97 29.24 0.93
C GLY A 369 33.27 30.56 1.63
N HIS A 370 32.55 31.65 1.31
CA HIS A 370 32.71 32.94 1.96
C HIS A 370 31.81 33.03 3.21
N ILE A 371 32.19 32.32 4.27
CA ILE A 371 31.46 32.34 5.55
C ILE A 371 31.77 33.65 6.28
N ARG A 372 30.75 34.46 6.52
CA ARG A 372 30.88 35.71 7.31
C ARG A 372 31.08 35.38 8.79
N ASP A 373 32.01 36.07 9.44
CA ASP A 373 32.19 35.94 10.89
C ASP A 373 30.99 36.57 11.63
N MET A 374 30.30 35.74 12.42
CA MET A 374 29.14 36.12 13.21
C MET A 374 29.44 36.17 14.72
N ALA A 375 30.70 36.09 15.14
CA ALA A 375 31.10 36.08 16.55
C ALA A 375 30.58 37.30 17.33
N ALA A 376 30.73 38.52 16.78
CA ALA A 376 30.26 39.75 17.42
C ALA A 376 28.72 39.75 17.58
N SER A 377 27.99 39.34 16.54
CA SER A 377 26.52 39.23 16.56
C SER A 377 26.05 38.17 17.57
N ARG A 378 26.69 36.99 17.59
CA ARG A 378 26.41 35.93 18.58
C ARG A 378 26.65 36.42 20.01
N ALA A 379 27.76 37.12 20.25
CA ALA A 379 28.06 37.69 21.57
C ALA A 379 27.04 38.75 21.98
N ALA A 380 26.57 39.59 21.05
CA ALA A 380 25.52 40.56 21.32
C ALA A 380 24.19 39.90 21.68
N ILE A 381 23.78 38.85 20.94
CA ILE A 381 22.56 38.09 21.22
C ILE A 381 22.65 37.39 22.59
N ARG A 382 23.79 36.79 22.93
CA ARG A 382 23.99 36.12 24.23
C ARG A 382 23.93 37.07 25.43
N ARG A 383 24.11 38.37 25.24
CA ARG A 383 23.96 39.37 26.31
C ARG A 383 22.49 39.71 26.61
N THR A 384 21.55 39.29 25.77
CA THR A 384 20.11 39.47 26.02
C THR A 384 19.72 38.72 27.30
N ARG A 385 19.06 39.43 28.22
CA ARG A 385 18.66 38.89 29.53
C ARG A 385 17.28 38.25 29.44
N GLU A 386 16.92 37.44 30.44
CA GLU A 386 15.58 36.85 30.52
C GLU A 386 14.47 37.92 30.55
N ILE A 387 14.70 39.05 31.20
CA ILE A 387 13.74 40.19 31.23
C ILE A 387 13.49 40.81 29.86
N ASP A 388 14.38 40.58 28.89
CA ASP A 388 14.21 41.03 27.51
C ASP A 388 13.37 40.04 26.68
N LEU A 389 12.90 38.93 27.29
CA LEU A 389 12.04 37.94 26.68
C LEU A 389 10.55 38.14 27.06
N PRO A 390 9.61 37.93 26.12
CA PRO A 390 9.82 37.52 24.73
C PRO A 390 10.48 38.67 23.95
N ILE A 391 11.24 38.34 22.91
CA ILE A 391 12.04 39.34 22.20
C ILE A 391 11.13 40.46 21.70
N LYS A 392 11.38 41.68 22.18
CA LYS A 392 10.60 42.85 21.81
C LYS A 392 10.53 42.97 20.29
N CYS A 393 9.31 43.11 19.78
CA CYS A 393 9.08 43.28 18.36
C CYS A 393 9.54 44.67 17.93
N LEU A 394 10.57 44.73 17.08
CA LEU A 394 11.06 45.98 16.46
C LEU A 394 10.51 46.17 15.03
N CYS A 395 9.45 45.46 14.67
CA CYS A 395 8.79 45.63 13.39
C CYS A 395 7.97 46.92 13.39
N THR A 396 7.95 47.63 12.26
CA THR A 396 7.12 48.82 12.06
C THR A 396 5.64 48.54 12.37
N VAL A 397 5.17 47.34 12.02
CA VAL A 397 3.88 46.80 12.45
C VAL A 397 4.15 45.65 13.42
N PRO A 398 3.68 45.73 14.68
CA PRO A 398 3.85 44.67 15.67
C PRO A 398 3.39 43.31 15.13
N CYS A 399 4.17 42.26 15.38
CA CYS A 399 3.83 40.90 14.94
C CYS A 399 2.49 40.40 15.50
N SER A 400 2.08 40.90 16.68
CA SER A 400 0.78 40.58 17.28
C SER A 400 -0.42 41.16 16.53
N LEU A 401 -0.21 42.17 15.67
CA LEU A 401 -1.27 42.83 14.91
C LEU A 401 -1.35 42.36 13.45
N ARG A 402 -0.40 41.54 12.98
CA ARG A 402 -0.48 40.97 11.63
C ARG A 402 -1.53 39.88 11.60
N ARG A 403 -2.52 40.03 10.72
CA ARG A 403 -3.44 38.95 10.35
C ARG A 403 -2.66 37.90 9.56
N ALA A 404 -3.15 36.66 9.59
CA ALA A 404 -2.50 35.53 8.92
C ALA A 404 -2.23 35.86 7.43
N CYS A 405 -1.03 35.55 6.96
CA CYS A 405 -0.51 35.84 5.62
C CYS A 405 -1.14 34.99 4.52
#